data_AF-A0A7K2TLT5-F1
#
_entry.id   AF-A0A7K2TLT5-F1
#
_cell.length_a   1.000
_cell.length_b   1.000
_cell.length_c   1.000
_cell.angle_alpha   90.00
_cell.angle_beta   90.00
_cell.angle_gamma   90.00
#
_symmetry.space_group_name_H-M   'P 1'
#
loop_
_entity.id
_entity.type
_entity.pdbx_description
1 polymer ?
#
loop_
_entity_poly.entity_id
_entity_poly.type
_entity_poly.pdbx_seq_one_letter_code
_entity_poly.pdbx_strand_id
1 'polypeptide(L)'
;MVQFMELSTSTRSDIDARTNELVSHLRELLAEDMWEGDEETSKLFGKAYRHLMLSKRPTPETSAYDAFTFMRKTATHADALLRVYAAKNGTGPQ
;
A
#
# COMPACT_ATOMS: atom_id res chain seq x y z
N MET A 1 24.90 -20.09 -19.54
CA MET A 1 24.57 -19.69 -18.15
C MET A 1 23.28 -18.92 -18.18
N VAL A 2 22.21 -19.44 -17.59
CA VAL A 2 20.98 -18.68 -17.39
C VAL A 2 21.21 -17.85 -16.13
N GLN A 3 21.27 -16.53 -16.29
CA GLN A 3 21.36 -15.62 -15.16
C GLN A 3 19.97 -15.52 -14.53
N PHE A 4 19.74 -16.26 -13.45
CA PHE A 4 18.61 -15.94 -12.58
C PHE A 4 18.90 -14.56 -11.99
N MET A 5 18.01 -13.62 -12.25
CA MET A 5 18.02 -12.34 -11.55
C MET A 5 17.93 -12.68 -10.05
N GLU A 6 19.02 -12.48 -9.31
CA GLU A 6 18.96 -12.55 -7.85
C GLU A 6 18.05 -11.42 -7.39
N LEU A 7 16.80 -11.75 -7.05
CA LEU A 7 15.89 -10.87 -6.31
C LEU A 7 16.40 -10.63 -4.86
N SER A 8 17.67 -10.93 -4.57
CA SER A 8 18.30 -11.02 -3.25
C SER A 8 18.50 -9.68 -2.54
N THR A 9 18.09 -8.55 -3.12
CA THR A 9 18.17 -7.26 -2.43
C THR A 9 17.12 -7.07 -1.34
N SER A 10 16.09 -7.92 -1.28
CA SER A 10 15.10 -7.90 -0.19
C SER A 10 14.71 -9.32 0.19
N THR A 11 15.02 -9.70 1.42
CA THR A 11 14.56 -10.96 2.01
C THR A 11 13.05 -10.92 2.23
N ARG A 12 12.44 -12.08 2.48
CA ARG A 12 11.02 -12.11 2.89
C ARG A 12 10.77 -11.26 4.14
N SER A 13 11.71 -11.28 5.09
CA SER A 13 11.63 -10.44 6.29
C SER A 13 11.65 -8.95 5.96
N ASP A 14 12.46 -8.52 4.99
CA ASP A 14 12.50 -7.11 4.56
C ASP A 14 11.19 -6.68 3.90
N ILE A 15 10.59 -7.56 3.10
CA ILE A 15 9.28 -7.33 2.48
C ILE A 15 8.21 -7.17 3.56
N ASP A 16 8.17 -8.06 4.55
CA ASP A 16 7.16 -8.02 5.61
C ASP A 16 7.32 -6.76 6.48
N ALA A 17 8.56 -6.38 6.83
CA ALA A 17 8.85 -5.16 7.59
C ALA A 17 8.34 -3.90 6.86
N ARG A 18 8.74 -3.73 5.59
CA ARG A 18 8.29 -2.60 4.76
C ARG A 18 6.78 -2.62 4.52
N THR A 19 6.19 -3.80 4.38
CA THR A 19 4.74 -3.94 4.25
C THR A 19 4.03 -3.41 5.49
N ASN A 20 4.53 -3.72 6.70
CA ASN A 20 3.93 -3.26 7.95
C ASN A 20 3.98 -1.74 8.08
N GLU A 21 5.11 -1.11 7.72
CA GLU A 21 5.25 0.35 7.68
C GLU A 21 4.23 0.98 6.71
N LEU A 22 4.17 0.49 5.48
CA LEU A 22 3.20 0.97 4.47
C LEU A 22 1.74 0.77 4.90
N VAL A 23 1.44 -0.34 5.58
CA VAL A 23 0.10 -0.59 6.14
C VAL A 23 -0.22 0.42 7.25
N SER A 24 0.75 0.84 8.05
CA SER A 24 0.56 1.89 9.06
C SER A 24 0.19 3.22 8.41
N HIS A 25 0.99 3.68 7.44
CA HIS A 25 0.72 4.92 6.71
C HIS A 25 -0.62 4.89 5.99
N LEU A 26 -0.96 3.75 5.37
CA LEU A 26 -2.24 3.61 4.71
C LEU A 26 -3.42 3.66 5.69
N ARG A 27 -3.26 3.13 6.91
CA ARG A 27 -4.27 3.22 7.97
C ARG A 27 -4.43 4.64 8.49
N GLU A 28 -3.33 5.37 8.67
CA GLU A 28 -3.34 6.77 9.07
C GLU A 28 -4.13 7.61 8.06
N LEU A 29 -3.82 7.47 6.77
CA LEU A 29 -4.59 8.11 5.71
C LEU A 29 -6.08 7.74 5.77
N LEU A 30 -6.40 6.44 5.82
CA LEU A 30 -7.80 5.98 5.87
C LEU A 30 -8.58 6.45 7.11
N ALA A 31 -7.92 6.91 8.17
CA ALA A 31 -8.57 7.42 9.38
C ALA A 31 -8.99 8.90 9.26
N GLU A 32 -8.55 9.61 8.23
CA GLU A 32 -8.93 11.00 7.99
C GLU A 32 -10.41 11.12 7.56
N ASP A 33 -11.14 12.11 8.08
CA ASP A 33 -12.58 12.30 7.80
C ASP A 33 -12.86 13.00 6.44
N MET A 34 -11.89 13.01 5.53
CA MET A 34 -11.89 13.84 4.31
C MET A 34 -12.19 13.06 3.02
N TRP A 35 -12.49 11.77 3.11
CA TRP A 35 -12.66 10.89 1.95
C TRP A 35 -14.04 10.95 1.31
N GLU A 36 -15.01 11.56 2.00
CA GLU A 36 -16.31 11.86 1.45
C GLU A 36 -16.25 13.03 0.45
N GLY A 37 -17.11 13.00 -0.56
CA GLY A 37 -17.16 14.02 -1.61
C GLY A 37 -17.33 13.42 -2.99
N ASP A 38 -16.32 13.56 -3.84
CA ASP A 38 -16.40 13.06 -5.22
C ASP A 38 -16.30 11.53 -5.31
N GLU A 39 -16.86 11.01 -6.41
CA GLU A 39 -16.97 9.58 -6.66
C GLU A 39 -15.60 8.88 -6.75
N GLU A 40 -14.59 9.55 -7.30
CA GLU A 40 -13.27 8.96 -7.49
C GLU A 40 -12.49 8.84 -6.18
N THR A 41 -12.56 9.86 -5.31
CA THR A 41 -12.01 9.79 -3.95
C THR A 41 -12.68 8.66 -3.16
N SER A 42 -14.00 8.55 -3.23
CA SER A 42 -14.76 7.51 -2.54
C SER A 42 -14.41 6.11 -3.03
N LYS A 43 -14.25 5.93 -4.36
CA LYS A 43 -13.79 4.67 -4.96
C LYS A 43 -12.37 4.32 -4.52
N LEU A 44 -11.46 5.30 -4.47
CA LEU A 44 -10.08 5.10 -4.06
C LEU A 44 -10.01 4.65 -2.60
N PHE A 45 -10.72 5.33 -1.70
CA PHE A 45 -10.87 4.92 -0.30
C PHE A 45 -11.37 3.48 -0.20
N GLY A 46 -12.45 3.14 -0.90
CA GLY A 46 -13.02 1.79 -0.88
C GLY A 46 -12.05 0.71 -1.40
N LYS A 47 -11.22 1.00 -2.41
CA LYS A 47 -10.19 0.08 -2.90
C LYS A 47 -9.10 -0.14 -1.86
N ALA A 48 -8.57 0.93 -1.27
CA ALA A 48 -7.54 0.87 -0.23
C ALA A 48 -8.03 0.15 1.02
N TYR A 49 -9.24 0.46 1.48
CA TYR A 49 -9.88 -0.19 2.63
C TYR A 49 -10.02 -1.70 2.42
N ARG A 50 -10.53 -2.12 1.25
CA ARG A 50 -10.65 -3.56 0.90
C ARG A 50 -9.30 -4.26 0.77
N HIS A 51 -8.28 -3.57 0.27
CA HIS A 51 -6.91 -4.12 0.17
C HIS A 51 -6.32 -4.47 1.55
N LEU A 52 -6.65 -3.70 2.59
CA LEU A 52 -6.15 -3.92 3.95
C LEU A 52 -6.90 -4.97 4.77
N MET A 53 -8.01 -5.52 4.25
CA MET A 53 -8.78 -6.58 4.91
C MET A 53 -7.86 -7.75 5.28
N LEU A 54 -8.05 -8.32 6.47
CA LEU A 54 -7.21 -9.39 7.00
C LEU A 54 -7.10 -10.57 6.02
N SER A 55 -8.18 -10.92 5.33
CA SER A 55 -8.23 -12.00 4.33
C SER A 55 -7.36 -11.76 3.08
N LYS A 56 -6.81 -10.55 2.90
CA LYS A 56 -5.94 -10.18 1.78
C LYS A 56 -4.48 -10.07 2.17
N ARG A 57 -4.15 -10.17 3.47
CA ARG A 57 -2.78 -9.99 3.97
C ARG A 57 -1.94 -11.24 3.75
N PRO A 58 -0.65 -11.09 3.40
CA PRO A 58 0.27 -12.21 3.36
C PRO A 58 0.37 -12.89 4.73
N THR A 59 0.46 -14.22 4.70
CA THR A 59 0.76 -15.09 5.84
C THR A 59 2.21 -15.61 5.73
N PRO A 60 2.74 -16.30 6.75
CA PRO A 60 4.05 -16.96 6.66
C PRO A 60 4.17 -17.96 5.50
N GLU A 61 3.07 -18.58 5.08
CA GLU A 61 3.01 -19.55 3.98
C GLU A 61 2.87 -18.88 2.60
N THR A 62 2.61 -17.59 2.56
CA THR A 62 2.50 -16.84 1.29
C THR A 62 3.87 -16.81 0.60
N SER A 63 3.92 -16.95 -0.73
CA SER A 63 5.19 -16.87 -1.46
C SER A 63 5.83 -15.49 -1.32
N ALA A 64 7.17 -15.40 -1.42
CA ALA A 64 7.87 -14.12 -1.40
C ALA A 64 7.41 -13.19 -2.54
N TYR A 65 7.11 -13.76 -3.71
CA TYR A 65 6.58 -13.03 -4.86
C TYR A 65 5.20 -12.40 -4.58
N ASP A 66 4.29 -13.16 -3.97
CA ASP A 66 2.94 -12.67 -3.65
C ASP A 66 2.96 -11.62 -2.54
N ALA A 67 3.82 -11.81 -1.52
CA ALA A 67 4.02 -10.81 -0.49
C ALA A 67 4.63 -9.51 -1.02
N PHE A 68 5.63 -9.61 -1.92
CA PHE A 68 6.15 -8.45 -2.63
C PHE A 68 5.06 -7.75 -3.44
N THR A 69 4.21 -8.53 -4.12
CA THR A 69 3.09 -7.98 -4.89
C THR A 69 2.09 -7.26 -3.99
N PHE A 70 1.79 -7.81 -2.81
CA PHE A 70 0.96 -7.15 -1.81
C PHE A 70 1.60 -5.84 -1.32
N MET A 71 2.88 -5.87 -0.93
CA MET A 71 3.66 -4.70 -0.51
C MET A 71 3.59 -3.57 -1.56
N ARG A 72 3.88 -3.90 -2.82
CA ARG A 72 3.84 -2.95 -3.94
C ARG A 72 2.46 -2.33 -4.11
N LYS A 73 1.40 -3.15 -4.04
CA LYS A 73 0.02 -2.64 -4.11
C LYS A 73 -0.30 -1.74 -2.92
N THR A 74 0.15 -2.07 -1.70
CA THR A 74 -0.04 -1.21 -0.52
C THR A 74 0.62 0.15 -0.76
N ALA A 75 1.86 0.18 -1.26
CA ALA A 75 2.54 1.42 -1.61
C ALA A 75 1.77 2.25 -2.66
N THR A 76 1.22 1.61 -3.70
CA THR A 76 0.39 2.29 -4.70
C THR A 76 -0.86 2.93 -4.10
N HIS A 77 -1.56 2.24 -3.19
CA HIS A 77 -2.74 2.83 -2.53
C HIS A 77 -2.35 3.98 -1.59
N ALA A 78 -1.24 3.85 -0.87
CA ALA A 78 -0.73 4.90 0.02
C ALA A 78 -0.35 6.16 -0.76
N ASP A 79 0.41 6.04 -1.86
CA ASP A 79 0.77 7.19 -2.71
C ASP A 79 -0.47 7.88 -3.29
N ALA A 80 -1.44 7.11 -3.79
CA ALA A 80 -2.66 7.66 -4.37
C ALA A 80 -3.49 8.44 -3.33
N LEU A 81 -3.69 7.90 -2.14
CA LEU A 81 -4.40 8.60 -1.07
C LEU A 81 -3.62 9.79 -0.53
N LEU A 82 -2.29 9.68 -0.40
CA LEU A 82 -1.43 10.78 0.03
C LEU A 82 -1.50 11.96 -0.93
N ARG A 83 -1.54 11.73 -2.25
CA ARG A 83 -1.72 12.79 -3.25
C ARG A 83 -3.05 13.53 -3.06
N VAL A 84 -4.14 12.81 -2.83
CA VAL A 84 -5.46 13.41 -2.58
C VAL A 84 -5.45 14.18 -1.26
N TYR A 85 -4.90 13.59 -0.19
CA TYR A 85 -4.72 14.25 1.10
C TYR A 85 -3.98 15.57 0.94
N ALA A 86 -2.84 15.54 0.24
CA ALA A 86 -1.99 16.71 0.06
C ALA A 86 -2.66 17.79 -0.80
N ALA A 87 -3.40 17.40 -1.85
CA ALA A 87 -4.17 18.32 -2.67
C ALA A 87 -5.29 19.03 -1.88
N LYS A 88 -6.02 18.28 -1.04
CA LYS A 88 -7.10 18.83 -0.21
C LYS A 88 -6.59 19.70 0.96
N ASN A 89 -5.40 19.41 1.49
CA ASN A 89 -4.79 20.17 2.60
C ASN A 89 -3.79 21.24 2.16
N GLY A 90 -3.57 21.42 0.85
CA GLY A 90 -2.63 22.42 0.33
C GLY A 90 -1.15 22.11 0.63
N THR A 91 -0.82 20.84 0.90
CA THR A 91 0.54 20.37 1.23
C THR A 91 1.19 19.55 0.12
N GLY A 92 0.58 19.51 -1.08
CA GLY A 92 1.10 18.78 -2.23
C GLY A 92 2.37 19.40 -2.82
N PRO A 93 3.21 18.60 -3.50
CA PRO A 93 4.31 19.15 -4.30
C PRO A 93 3.73 20.05 -5.40
N GLN A 94 4.35 21.23 -5.58
CA GLN A 94 4.02 22.17 -6.66
C GLN A 94 4.31 21.58 -8.05
#